data_AF-A0AAN1ID81-F1
#
_entry.id   AF-A0AAN1ID81-F1
#
_cell.length_a   1.000
_cell.length_b   1.000
_cell.length_c   1.000
_cell.angle_alpha   90.00
_cell.angle_beta   90.00
_cell.angle_gamma   90.00
#
_symmetry.space_group_name_H-M   'P 1'
#
loop_
_entity.id
_entity.type
_entity.pdbx_description
1 polymer ?
#
loop_
_entity_poly.entity_id
_entity_poly.type
_entity_poly.pdbx_seq_one_letter_code
_entity_poly.pdbx_strand_id
1 'polypeptide(L)'
;MATKIRLKRQGKKFYAFYRVVVVDSRKKRDGKVIEEIGTYNPNTQPSTIQIKSDRAQYWLGVGAQPSEPVFKLLNITGDWQKFKGLDGAEGTLKTVEAGPDAEARIAAVENQAQKLKAAKSEADAKAKAEAEAAASAEETPAEAAEEAPAEA
;
A
#
# COMPACT_ATOMS: atom_id res chain seq x y z
N MET A 1 4.75 -5.46 -39.76
CA MET A 1 5.47 -5.73 -38.49
C MET A 1 5.62 -4.39 -37.80
N ALA A 2 4.86 -4.14 -36.75
CA ALA A 2 4.93 -2.84 -36.06
C ALA A 2 4.95 -3.10 -34.56
N THR A 3 6.03 -2.70 -33.91
CA THR A 3 6.14 -2.70 -32.46
C THR A 3 5.32 -1.54 -31.92
N LYS A 4 4.38 -1.83 -31.01
CA LYS A 4 3.47 -0.85 -30.42
C LYS A 4 3.67 -0.80 -28.91
N ILE A 5 3.62 0.42 -28.36
CA ILE A 5 3.57 0.64 -26.92
C ILE A 5 2.10 0.80 -26.53
N ARG A 6 1.58 -0.12 -25.70
CA ARG A 6 0.16 -0.16 -25.33
C ARG A 6 -0.05 -0.49 -23.86
N LEU A 7 -1.26 -0.24 -23.38
CA LEU A 7 -1.67 -0.62 -22.04
C LEU A 7 -2.16 -2.07 -22.01
N LYS A 8 -1.56 -2.89 -21.14
CA LYS A 8 -2.04 -4.21 -20.78
C LYS A 8 -2.87 -4.11 -19.52
N ARG A 9 -4.14 -4.55 -19.56
CA ARG A 9 -5.01 -4.51 -18.38
C ARG A 9 -4.61 -5.63 -17.43
N GLN A 10 -4.49 -5.27 -16.16
CA GLN A 10 -4.23 -6.13 -15.02
C GLN A 10 -5.20 -5.72 -13.89
N GLY A 11 -5.19 -6.47 -12.80
CA GLY A 11 -6.07 -6.22 -11.65
C GLY A 11 -7.39 -6.98 -11.71
N LYS A 12 -8.22 -6.73 -10.69
CA LYS A 12 -9.47 -7.45 -10.44
C LYS A 12 -10.67 -6.81 -11.16
N LYS A 13 -11.84 -7.44 -11.03
CA LYS A 13 -13.11 -6.84 -11.44
C LYS A 13 -13.28 -5.50 -10.69
N PHE A 14 -13.68 -4.44 -11.40
CA PHE A 14 -13.84 -3.07 -10.88
C PHE A 14 -12.57 -2.36 -10.35
N TYR A 15 -11.39 -2.96 -10.47
CA TYR A 15 -10.13 -2.30 -10.16
C TYR A 15 -9.19 -2.42 -11.35
N ALA A 16 -9.15 -1.37 -12.17
CA ALA A 16 -8.35 -1.38 -13.40
C ALA A 16 -6.92 -0.93 -13.11
N PHE A 17 -5.95 -1.82 -13.26
CA PHE A 17 -4.53 -1.49 -13.21
C PHE A 17 -3.91 -1.75 -14.57
N TYR A 18 -2.98 -0.91 -15.03
CA TYR A 18 -2.40 -1.05 -16.36
C TYR A 18 -0.88 -1.15 -16.28
N ARG A 19 -0.31 -2.05 -17.09
CA ARG A 19 1.12 -2.05 -17.39
C ARG A 19 1.34 -1.40 -18.74
N VAL A 20 2.34 -0.53 -18.83
CA VAL A 20 2.81 0.04 -20.10
C VAL A 20 3.78 -0.97 -20.71
N VAL A 21 3.38 -1.60 -21.81
CA VAL A 21 4.10 -2.73 -22.39
C VAL A 21 4.44 -2.50 -23.85
N VAL A 22 5.57 -3.05 -24.27
CA VAL A 22 6.05 -3.07 -25.66
C VAL A 22 5.77 -4.43 -26.27
N VAL A 23 5.11 -4.46 -27.42
CA VAL A 23 4.65 -5.69 -28.05
C VAL A 23 4.41 -5.51 -29.55
N ASP A 24 4.52 -6.59 -30.33
CA ASP A 24 4.08 -6.59 -31.74
C ASP A 24 2.56 -6.35 -31.83
N SER A 25 2.14 -5.51 -32.77
CA SER A 25 0.75 -5.07 -32.94
C SER A 25 -0.26 -6.20 -33.10
N ARG A 26 0.13 -7.35 -33.65
CA ARG A 26 -0.76 -8.49 -33.93
C ARG A 26 -1.04 -9.35 -32.69
N LYS A 27 -0.27 -9.20 -31.62
CA LYS A 27 -0.45 -10.02 -30.41
C LYS A 27 -1.69 -9.58 -29.63
N LYS A 28 -2.40 -10.53 -29.03
CA LYS A 28 -3.54 -10.28 -28.12
C LYS A 28 -3.17 -9.31 -26.99
N ARG A 29 -4.12 -8.50 -26.51
CA ARG A 29 -3.91 -7.46 -25.48
C ARG A 29 -3.07 -7.95 -24.30
N ASP A 30 -3.50 -9.06 -23.70
CA ASP A 30 -2.89 -9.63 -22.48
C ASP A 30 -1.90 -10.77 -22.78
N GLY A 31 -1.32 -10.78 -23.98
CA GLY A 31 -0.40 -11.82 -24.44
C GLY A 31 1.02 -11.70 -23.89
N LYS A 32 1.92 -12.47 -24.51
CA LYS A 32 3.36 -12.37 -24.31
C LYS A 32 3.84 -10.99 -24.78
N VAL A 33 4.57 -10.32 -23.91
CA VAL A 33 5.15 -8.99 -24.13
C VAL A 33 6.65 -9.14 -24.40
N ILE A 34 7.24 -8.14 -25.07
CA ILE A 34 8.68 -8.07 -25.26
C ILE A 34 9.31 -7.50 -23.99
N GLU A 35 8.79 -6.35 -23.54
CA GLU A 35 9.26 -5.65 -22.36
C GLU A 35 8.13 -4.88 -21.68
N GLU A 36 8.22 -4.74 -20.36
CA GLU A 36 7.36 -3.88 -19.54
C GLU A 36 8.15 -2.64 -19.11
N ILE A 37 7.74 -1.48 -19.62
CA ILE A 37 8.47 -0.22 -19.41
C ILE A 37 7.89 0.63 -18.27
N GLY A 38 6.70 0.30 -17.78
CA GLY A 38 6.07 1.09 -16.74
C GLY A 38 4.72 0.56 -16.25
N THR A 39 4.11 1.32 -15.35
CA THR A 39 2.79 1.07 -14.77
C THR A 39 1.94 2.34 -14.76
N TYR A 40 0.63 2.16 -14.81
CA TYR A 40 -0.36 3.21 -14.76
C TYR A 40 -1.54 2.78 -13.87
N ASN A 41 -1.81 3.56 -12.83
CA ASN A 41 -2.94 3.36 -11.93
C ASN A 41 -3.91 4.56 -12.00
N PRO A 42 -5.06 4.42 -12.67
CA PRO A 42 -6.08 5.46 -12.71
C PRO A 42 -6.95 5.54 -11.44
N ASN A 43 -6.83 4.59 -10.51
CA ASN A 43 -7.67 4.56 -9.30
C ASN A 43 -7.07 5.40 -8.15
N THR A 44 -5.90 6.00 -8.33
CA THR A 44 -5.28 6.90 -7.34
C THR A 44 -5.56 8.34 -7.74
N GLN A 45 -5.61 9.24 -6.75
CA GLN A 45 -5.76 10.67 -6.99
C GLN A 45 -4.56 11.42 -6.37
N PRO A 46 -3.67 12.03 -7.18
CA PRO A 46 -3.54 11.92 -8.64
C PRO A 46 -3.22 10.51 -9.18
N SER A 47 -3.50 10.29 -10.47
CA SER A 47 -3.21 9.02 -11.15
C SER A 47 -1.72 8.71 -11.11
N THR A 48 -1.35 7.54 -10.60
CA THR A 48 0.06 7.15 -10.46
C THR A 48 0.58 6.69 -11.82
N ILE A 49 1.61 7.36 -12.32
CA ILE A 49 2.29 7.04 -13.58
C ILE A 49 3.75 6.77 -13.25
N GLN A 50 4.23 5.59 -13.60
CA GLN A 50 5.64 5.21 -13.43
C GLN A 50 6.14 4.65 -14.74
N ILE A 51 7.00 5.38 -15.46
CA ILE A 51 7.59 4.96 -16.72
C ILE A 51 9.11 5.05 -16.60
N LYS A 52 9.81 4.00 -17.05
CA LYS A 52 11.28 4.00 -17.14
C LYS A 52 11.69 4.82 -18.36
N SER A 53 12.07 6.08 -18.14
CA SER A 53 12.43 7.02 -19.21
C SER A 53 13.47 6.46 -20.18
N ASP A 54 14.55 5.85 -19.70
CA ASP A 54 15.63 5.32 -20.56
C ASP A 54 15.11 4.28 -21.56
N ARG A 55 14.23 3.39 -21.10
CA ARG A 55 13.64 2.34 -21.94
C ARG A 55 12.57 2.91 -22.87
N ALA A 56 11.79 3.89 -22.41
CA ALA A 56 10.84 4.59 -23.26
C ALA A 56 11.56 5.28 -24.44
N GLN A 57 12.66 6.00 -24.19
CA GLN A 57 13.46 6.65 -25.23
C GLN A 57 14.03 5.65 -26.23
N TYR A 58 14.61 4.54 -25.75
CA TYR A 58 15.13 3.48 -26.62
C TYR A 58 14.06 2.95 -27.59
N TRP A 59 12.88 2.58 -27.07
CA TRP A 59 11.83 2.01 -27.90
C TRP A 59 11.22 3.03 -28.86
N LEU A 60 11.08 4.29 -28.46
CA LEU A 60 10.69 5.37 -29.36
C LEU A 60 11.72 5.57 -30.48
N GLY A 61 13.02 5.49 -30.18
CA GLY A 61 14.12 5.56 -31.15
C GLY A 61 14.13 4.41 -32.16
N VAL A 62 13.78 3.18 -31.74
CA VAL A 62 13.62 2.01 -32.62
C VAL A 62 12.32 2.10 -33.47
N GLY A 63 11.51 3.15 -33.29
CA GLY A 63 10.30 3.41 -34.07
C GLY A 63 9.03 2.77 -33.50
N ALA A 64 9.04 2.36 -32.22
CA ALA A 64 7.84 1.84 -31.58
C ALA A 64 6.75 2.91 -31.55
N GLN A 65 5.55 2.54 -31.99
CA GLN A 65 4.43 3.47 -32.07
C GLN A 65 3.60 3.44 -30.77
N PRO A 66 3.43 4.56 -30.03
CA PRO A 66 2.56 4.58 -28.87
C PRO A 66 1.08 4.55 -29.27
N SER A 67 0.25 3.88 -28.47
CA SER A 67 -1.22 4.03 -28.55
C SER A 67 -1.67 5.36 -27.93
N GLU A 68 -2.83 5.89 -28.33
CA GLU A 68 -3.35 7.18 -27.84
C GLU A 68 -3.34 7.36 -26.31
N PRO A 69 -3.78 6.41 -25.46
CA PRO A 69 -3.68 6.59 -24.02
C PRO A 69 -2.24 6.62 -23.53
N VAL A 70 -1.34 5.81 -24.11
CA VAL A 70 0.09 5.82 -23.76
C VAL A 70 0.75 7.12 -24.19
N PHE A 71 0.39 7.65 -25.36
CA PHE A 71 0.86 8.95 -25.83
C PHE A 71 0.52 10.06 -24.83
N LYS A 72 -0.70 10.09 -24.30
CA LYS A 72 -1.10 11.02 -23.22
C LYS A 72 -0.22 10.86 -21.97
N LEU A 73 0.06 9.63 -21.54
CA LEU A 73 0.94 9.36 -20.39
C LEU A 73 2.38 9.82 -20.64
N LEU A 74 2.93 9.59 -21.84
CA LEU A 74 4.27 10.03 -22.20
C LEU A 74 4.38 11.57 -22.27
N ASN A 75 3.32 12.26 -22.71
CA ASN A 75 3.25 13.72 -22.64
C ASN A 75 3.21 14.24 -21.19
N ILE A 76 2.45 13.58 -20.31
CA ILE A 76 2.40 13.94 -18.89
C ILE A 76 3.76 13.71 -18.23
N THR A 77 4.47 12.64 -18.60
CA THR A 77 5.78 12.30 -18.03
C THR A 77 6.90 13.16 -18.62
N GLY A 78 6.72 13.75 -19.80
CA GLY A 78 7.75 14.52 -20.51
C GLY A 78 8.63 13.66 -21.44
N ASP A 79 8.48 12.34 -21.43
CA ASP A 79 9.27 11.43 -22.26
C ASP A 79 9.03 11.66 -23.77
N TRP A 80 7.82 12.05 -24.17
CA TRP A 80 7.55 12.32 -25.58
C TRP A 80 8.24 13.61 -26.06
N GLN A 81 8.25 14.64 -25.24
CA GLN A 81 8.85 15.93 -25.52
C GLN A 81 10.37 15.81 -25.56
N LYS A 82 10.95 15.05 -24.62
CA LYS A 82 12.35 14.64 -24.64
C LYS A 82 12.73 13.89 -25.92
N PHE A 83 11.88 12.97 -26.37
CA PHE A 83 12.11 12.22 -27.62
C PHE A 83 12.08 13.13 -28.87
N LYS A 84 11.24 14.16 -28.86
CA LYS A 84 11.10 15.10 -30.00
C LYS A 84 12.08 16.26 -29.97
N GLY A 85 12.89 16.41 -28.92
CA GLY A 85 13.82 17.54 -28.78
C GLY A 85 13.10 18.88 -28.62
N LEU A 86 11.90 18.87 -28.05
CA LEU A 86 11.15 20.09 -27.71
C LEU A 86 11.60 20.52 -26.31
N ASP A 87 12.64 21.34 -26.23
CA ASP A 87 13.13 21.89 -24.96
C ASP A 87 12.06 22.80 -24.31
N GLY A 88 11.75 22.55 -23.04
CA GLY A 88 10.87 23.41 -22.21
C GLY A 88 9.46 22.87 -21.92
N ALA A 89 9.07 21.70 -22.44
CA ALA A 89 7.81 21.04 -22.08
C ALA A 89 8.04 19.93 -21.05
N GLU A 90 8.55 20.33 -19.89
CA GLU A 90 8.73 19.45 -18.73
C GLU A 90 7.36 18.91 -18.29
N GLY A 91 7.31 17.61 -18.01
CA GLY A 91 6.06 16.87 -17.81
C GLY A 91 5.16 17.45 -16.72
N THR A 92 3.84 17.43 -16.95
CA THR A 92 2.80 17.90 -16.01
C THR A 92 2.39 16.81 -15.01
N LEU A 93 3.36 16.07 -14.49
CA LEU A 93 3.09 14.95 -13.58
C LEU A 93 2.68 15.50 -12.21
N LYS A 94 1.41 15.34 -11.87
CA LYS A 94 0.87 15.75 -10.57
C LYS A 94 1.31 14.74 -9.51
N THR A 95 2.13 15.18 -8.57
CA THR A 95 2.44 14.41 -7.36
C THR A 95 1.32 14.57 -6.36
N VAL A 96 1.02 13.50 -5.59
CA VAL A 96 0.15 13.63 -4.41
C VAL A 96 0.84 14.64 -3.51
N GLU A 97 0.20 15.77 -3.22
CA GLU A 97 0.71 16.67 -2.17
C GLU A 97 0.82 15.83 -0.90
N ALA A 98 2.00 15.85 -0.27
CA ALA A 98 2.22 15.18 0.99
C ALA A 98 1.40 15.89 2.07
N GLY A 99 0.10 15.61 2.10
CA GLY A 99 -0.75 15.95 3.23
C GLY A 99 -0.30 15.16 4.46
N PRO A 100 -0.57 15.67 5.68
CA PRO A 100 -0.20 15.04 6.95
C PRO A 100 -0.85 13.65 7.18
N ASP A 101 -1.60 13.12 6.22
CA ASP A 101 -2.35 11.87 6.27
C ASP A 101 -1.50 10.60 6.46
N ALA A 102 -0.23 10.59 6.04
CA ALA A 102 0.63 9.43 6.25
C ALA A 102 1.04 9.30 7.73
N GLU A 103 1.53 10.40 8.32
CA GLU A 103 1.90 10.47 9.74
C GLU A 103 0.67 10.37 10.64
N ALA A 104 -0.44 11.01 10.27
CA ALA A 104 -1.70 10.91 11.01
C ALA A 104 -2.29 9.48 11.00
N ARG A 105 -2.15 8.72 9.90
CA ARG A 105 -2.58 7.32 9.85
C ARG A 105 -1.66 6.40 10.65
N ILE A 106 -0.35 6.65 10.65
CA ILE A 106 0.60 5.90 11.49
C ILE A 106 0.30 6.18 12.97
N ALA A 107 0.15 7.44 13.35
CA ALA A 107 -0.21 7.83 14.71
C ALA A 107 -1.59 7.30 15.16
N ALA A 108 -2.57 7.25 14.26
CA ALA A 108 -3.89 6.68 14.57
C ALA A 108 -3.82 5.16 14.82
N VAL A 109 -3.06 4.43 13.99
CA VAL A 109 -2.83 2.98 14.16
C VAL A 109 -2.07 2.69 15.46
N GLU A 110 -1.07 3.51 15.79
CA GLU A 110 -0.26 3.36 17.00
C GLU A 110 -1.07 3.65 18.27
N ASN A 111 -1.88 4.72 18.27
CA ASN A 111 -2.83 5.03 19.35
C ASN A 111 -3.89 3.93 19.52
N GLN A 112 -4.40 3.37 18.42
CA GLN A 112 -5.35 2.25 18.48
C GLN A 112 -4.68 1.00 19.05
N ALA A 113 -3.44 0.71 18.67
CA ALA A 113 -2.67 -0.41 19.20
C ALA A 113 -2.38 -0.25 20.70
N GLN A 114 -2.07 0.96 21.17
CA GLN A 114 -1.87 1.23 22.61
C GLN A 114 -3.17 1.08 23.41
N LYS A 115 -4.30 1.57 22.90
CA LYS A 115 -5.61 1.40 23.55
C LYS A 115 -6.01 -0.08 23.65
N LEU A 116 -5.77 -0.86 22.61
CA LEU A 116 -6.06 -2.30 22.63
C LEU A 116 -5.12 -3.06 23.57
N LYS A 117 -3.85 -2.66 23.70
CA LYS A 117 -2.92 -3.22 24.68
C LYS A 117 -3.32 -2.87 26.12
N ALA A 118 -3.73 -1.62 26.37
CA ALA A 118 -4.19 -1.17 27.68
C ALA A 118 -5.50 -1.88 28.10
N ALA A 119 -6.48 -1.97 27.20
CA ALA A 119 -7.72 -2.71 27.45
C ALA A 119 -7.47 -4.21 27.68
N LYS A 120 -6.48 -4.79 26.99
CA LYS A 120 -6.08 -6.17 27.20
C LYS A 120 -5.37 -6.37 28.54
N SER A 121 -4.47 -5.46 28.95
CA SER A 121 -3.83 -5.53 30.27
C SER A 121 -4.82 -5.30 31.43
N GLU A 122 -5.83 -4.47 31.25
CA GLU A 122 -6.89 -4.28 32.24
C GLU A 122 -7.83 -5.49 32.30
N ALA A 123 -8.12 -6.13 31.16
CA ALA A 123 -8.87 -7.38 31.11
C ALA A 123 -8.10 -8.55 31.72
N ASP A 124 -6.79 -8.67 31.45
CA ASP A 124 -5.90 -9.68 32.05
C ASP A 124 -5.71 -9.43 33.57
N ALA A 125 -5.62 -8.17 34.01
CA ALA A 125 -5.57 -7.83 35.45
C ALA A 125 -6.89 -8.13 36.16
N LYS A 126 -8.03 -7.88 35.52
CA LYS A 126 -9.35 -8.18 36.07
C LYS A 126 -9.64 -9.69 36.09
N ALA A 127 -9.23 -10.42 35.05
CA ALA A 127 -9.32 -11.87 35.01
C ALA A 127 -8.40 -12.54 36.04
N LYS A 128 -7.21 -11.96 36.29
CA LYS A 128 -6.30 -12.45 37.34
C LYS A 128 -6.84 -12.14 38.76
N ALA A 129 -7.48 -10.99 38.96
CA ALA A 129 -8.14 -10.65 40.22
C ALA A 129 -9.39 -11.49 40.50
N GLU A 130 -10.18 -11.86 39.48
CA GLU A 130 -11.29 -12.81 39.62
C GLU A 130 -10.80 -14.25 39.87
N ALA A 131 -9.66 -14.66 39.29
CA ALA A 131 -9.05 -15.96 39.57
C ALA A 131 -8.46 -16.06 41.00
N GLU A 132 -7.88 -14.98 41.53
CA GLU A 132 -7.41 -14.91 42.93
C GLU A 132 -8.57 -14.83 43.94
N ALA A 133 -9.68 -14.18 43.60
CA ALA A 133 -10.87 -14.15 44.46
C ALA A 133 -11.63 -15.49 44.50
N ALA A 134 -11.59 -16.28 43.41
CA ALA A 134 -12.17 -17.62 43.39
C ALA A 134 -11.29 -18.66 44.12
N ALA A 135 -9.97 -18.46 44.17
CA ALA A 135 -9.05 -19.34 44.89
C ALA A 135 -9.05 -19.13 46.42
N SER A 136 -9.52 -17.98 46.91
CA SER A 136 -9.63 -17.68 48.35
C SER A 136 -10.99 -18.05 48.98
N ALA A 137 -11.92 -18.64 48.22
CA ALA A 137 -13.26 -19.00 48.71
C ALA A 137 -13.45 -20.50 49.01
N GLU A 138 -12.41 -21.33 48.86
CA GLU A 138 -12.47 -22.77 49.19
C GLU A 138 -11.50 -23.22 50.29
N GLU A 139 -10.93 -22.29 51.08
CA GLU A 139 -10.30 -22.67 52.34
C GLU A 139 -10.57 -21.64 53.44
N THR A 140 -10.90 -22.16 54.62
CA THR A 140 -11.19 -21.51 55.91
C THR A 140 -12.67 -21.13 56.14
N PRO A 141 -13.23 -21.63 57.26
CA PRO A 141 -12.82 -21.06 58.54
C PRO A 141 -12.17 -22.12 59.43
N ALA A 142 -10.84 -22.12 59.46
CA ALA A 142 -10.10 -22.57 60.62
C ALA A 142 -9.82 -21.33 61.48
N GLU A 143 -10.72 -21.01 62.41
CA GLU A 143 -10.36 -20.15 63.53
C GLU A 143 -11.24 -20.44 64.76
N ALA A 144 -10.68 -21.23 65.68
CA ALA A 144 -10.90 -21.17 67.11
C ALA A 144 -9.88 -22.13 67.76
N ALA A 145 -9.13 -21.85 68.81
CA ALA A 145 -8.81 -20.65 69.58
C ALA A 145 -7.84 -21.17 70.66
N GLU A 146 -6.57 -20.75 70.64
CA GLU A 146 -5.63 -20.94 71.76
C GLU A 146 -4.53 -19.88 71.54
N GLU A 147 -4.42 -18.84 72.36
CA GLU A 147 -3.57 -18.90 73.55
C GLU A 147 -3.89 -17.72 74.50
N ALA A 148 -4.15 -18.03 75.78
CA ALA A 148 -3.95 -17.11 76.89
C ALA A 148 -3.35 -17.92 78.06
N PRO A 149 -2.14 -17.60 78.56
CA PRO A 149 -1.53 -18.32 79.67
C PRO A 149 -1.89 -17.73 81.06
N ALA A 150 -1.88 -18.63 82.05
CA ALA A 150 -1.59 -18.46 83.50
C ALA A 150 -2.72 -18.17 84.55
N GLU A 151 -2.99 -19.22 85.34
CA GLU A 151 -3.01 -19.35 86.82
C GLU A 151 -3.78 -18.36 87.73
N ALA A 152 -4.86 -18.86 88.36
CA ALA A 152 -5.14 -18.88 89.82
C ALA A 152 -6.50 -19.55 90.12
#